data_AF-A0A285EPL1-F1
#
_entry.id   AF-A0A285EPL1-F1
#
_cell.length_a   1.000
_cell.length_b   1.000
_cell.length_c   1.000
_cell.angle_alpha   90.00
_cell.angle_beta   90.00
_cell.angle_gamma   90.00
#
_symmetry.space_group_name_H-M   'P 1'
#
loop_
_entity.id
_entity.type
_entity.pdbx_description
1 polymer ?
#
loop_
_entity_poly.entity_id
_entity_poly.type
_entity_poly.pdbx_seq_one_letter_code
_entity_poly.pdbx_strand_id
1 'polypeptide(L)'
;MVAIKDAPRTSTTLIIRSDSGSRITHSRDPYYSLMRRLFQEDATARRGQQFLTIIEERQKSGNAVKTSEWESIMKELDVGRASFYAMRNKLLGAGLISNKNKEYRLSSQFSKDLIDMANWWSTAILNKDPDEL
;
A
#
# COMPACT_ATOMS: atom_id res chain seq x y z
N MET A 1 -20.43 -19.82 13.82
CA MET A 1 -18.96 -19.60 13.79
C MET A 1 -18.38 -20.56 12.78
N VAL A 2 -17.52 -20.09 11.88
CA VAL A 2 -16.77 -20.94 10.96
C VAL A 2 -15.32 -20.50 11.10
N ALA A 3 -14.41 -21.41 11.44
CA ALA A 3 -12.98 -21.13 11.50
C ALA A 3 -12.48 -20.80 10.08
N ILE A 4 -11.43 -19.97 9.96
CA ILE A 4 -10.87 -19.51 8.66
C ILE A 4 -10.61 -20.68 7.69
N LYS A 5 -10.23 -21.84 8.23
CA LYS A 5 -9.98 -23.10 7.51
C LYS A 5 -11.21 -23.74 6.85
N ASP A 6 -12.42 -23.40 7.29
CA ASP A 6 -13.68 -24.05 6.90
C ASP A 6 -14.56 -23.15 6.00
N ALA A 7 -14.06 -21.98 5.59
CA ALA A 7 -14.83 -21.04 4.75
C ALA A 7 -14.78 -21.43 3.25
N PRO A 8 -15.92 -21.51 2.54
CA PRO A 8 -15.94 -21.85 1.12
C PRO A 8 -15.23 -20.78 0.27
N ARG A 9 -14.40 -21.22 -0.68
CA ARG A 9 -13.51 -20.40 -1.54
C ARG A 9 -14.21 -19.29 -2.37
N THR A 10 -15.53 -19.20 -2.32
CA THR A 10 -16.37 -18.26 -3.10
C THR A 10 -17.02 -17.15 -2.27
N SER A 11 -16.78 -17.06 -0.96
CA SER A 11 -17.39 -16.03 -0.10
C SER A 11 -16.53 -14.77 0.05
N THR A 12 -17.10 -13.59 -0.23
CA THR A 12 -16.38 -12.31 -0.35
C THR A 12 -17.00 -11.20 0.54
N THR A 13 -16.43 -10.87 1.73
CA THR A 13 -16.66 -9.60 2.53
C THR A 13 -15.65 -9.49 3.72
N LEU A 14 -15.19 -8.33 4.31
CA LEU A 14 -15.81 -7.65 5.50
C LEU A 14 -15.12 -6.44 6.21
N ILE A 15 -15.91 -5.45 6.67
CA ILE A 15 -15.70 -4.28 7.60
C ILE A 15 -14.87 -4.53 8.90
N ILE A 16 -14.13 -3.52 9.42
CA ILE A 16 -13.29 -3.58 10.64
C ILE A 16 -13.71 -2.56 11.72
N ARG A 17 -14.01 -3.02 12.96
CA ARG A 17 -14.07 -2.25 14.21
C ARG A 17 -13.12 -2.87 15.24
N SER A 18 -12.51 -2.02 16.06
CA SER A 18 -11.48 -2.32 17.06
C SER A 18 -11.99 -3.21 18.19
N ASP A 19 -11.83 -4.52 18.02
CA ASP A 19 -11.98 -5.59 19.00
C ASP A 19 -11.06 -6.72 18.51
N SER A 20 -10.40 -7.40 19.44
CA SER A 20 -9.49 -8.56 19.33
C SER A 20 -9.95 -9.78 18.50
N GLY A 21 -10.93 -9.64 17.61
CA GLY A 21 -11.27 -10.59 16.55
C GLY A 21 -11.18 -9.93 15.17
N SER A 22 -9.97 -9.83 14.62
CA SER A 22 -9.68 -9.13 13.36
C SER A 22 -10.30 -9.81 12.14
N ARG A 23 -11.32 -9.17 11.55
CA ARG A 23 -11.93 -9.54 10.25
C ARG A 23 -11.26 -8.70 9.14
N ILE A 24 -10.87 -9.33 8.03
CA ILE A 24 -10.19 -8.68 6.90
C ILE A 24 -11.23 -8.24 5.84
N THR A 25 -11.20 -6.97 5.40
CA THR A 25 -12.06 -6.48 4.29
C THR A 25 -11.38 -6.64 2.95
N HIS A 26 -12.09 -7.24 1.99
CA HIS A 26 -11.67 -7.31 0.60
C HIS A 26 -12.20 -6.09 -0.16
N SER A 27 -11.30 -5.21 -0.64
CA SER A 27 -11.64 -4.17 -1.63
C SER A 27 -11.38 -4.72 -3.02
N ARG A 28 -12.18 -4.31 -4.02
CA ARG A 28 -11.88 -4.59 -5.44
C ARG A 28 -10.62 -3.87 -5.89
N ASP A 29 -10.26 -2.80 -5.20
CA ASP A 29 -9.03 -2.03 -5.39
C ASP A 29 -8.41 -1.70 -4.03
N PRO A 30 -7.60 -2.61 -3.49
CA PRO A 30 -7.06 -2.45 -2.15
C PRO A 30 -6.04 -1.33 -2.04
N TYR A 31 -5.30 -1.04 -3.11
CA TYR A 31 -4.41 0.11 -3.19
C TYR A 31 -5.20 1.41 -3.06
N TYR A 32 -6.28 1.57 -3.82
CA TYR A 32 -7.10 2.77 -3.75
C TYR A 32 -7.74 2.97 -2.36
N SER A 33 -8.28 1.93 -1.74
CA SER A 33 -8.87 2.02 -0.40
C SER A 33 -7.87 2.47 0.66
N LEU A 34 -6.64 1.98 0.58
CA LEU A 34 -5.53 2.41 1.42
C LEU A 34 -5.15 3.88 1.15
N MET A 35 -5.06 4.27 -0.12
CA MET A 35 -4.75 5.65 -0.49
C MET A 35 -5.81 6.64 -0.01
N ARG A 36 -7.09 6.26 -0.03
CA ARG A 36 -8.19 7.10 0.51
C ARG A 36 -8.15 7.28 2.03
N ARG A 37 -7.44 6.43 2.77
CA ARG A 37 -7.17 6.65 4.21
C ARG A 37 -5.98 7.59 4.43
N LEU A 38 -4.98 7.54 3.56
CA LEU A 38 -3.79 8.40 3.66
C LEU A 38 -4.01 9.79 3.08
N PHE A 39 -4.81 9.93 2.03
CA PHE A 39 -5.02 11.18 1.30
C PHE A 39 -6.48 11.58 1.36
N GLN A 40 -6.73 12.83 1.76
CA GLN A 40 -8.08 13.39 1.82
C GLN A 40 -8.66 13.61 0.42
N GLU A 41 -7.82 14.09 -0.51
CA GLU A 41 -8.22 14.36 -1.89
C GLU A 41 -8.17 13.10 -2.76
N ASP A 42 -9.23 12.88 -3.56
CA ASP A 42 -9.34 11.73 -4.46
C ASP A 42 -8.23 11.69 -5.51
N ALA A 43 -7.91 12.83 -6.12
CA ALA A 43 -6.86 12.93 -7.14
C ALA A 43 -5.51 12.50 -6.58
N THR A 44 -5.17 12.96 -5.37
CA THR A 44 -3.93 12.61 -4.69
C THR A 44 -3.91 11.13 -4.28
N ALA A 45 -5.06 10.56 -3.89
CA ALA A 45 -5.17 9.13 -3.61
C ALA A 45 -4.93 8.27 -4.86
N ARG A 46 -5.51 8.63 -6.01
CA ARG A 46 -5.27 7.92 -7.29
C ARG A 46 -3.82 7.99 -7.72
N ARG A 47 -3.19 9.16 -7.60
CA ARG A 47 -1.75 9.35 -7.91
C ARG A 47 -0.86 8.54 -6.98
N GLY A 48 -1.19 8.48 -5.68
CA GLY A 48 -0.50 7.66 -4.70
C GLY A 48 -0.59 6.17 -5.06
N GLN A 49 -1.77 5.72 -5.48
CA GLN A 49 -1.98 4.35 -5.95
C GLN A 49 -1.13 4.06 -7.18
N GLN A 50 -1.20 4.92 -8.21
CA GLN A 50 -0.42 4.77 -9.43
C GLN A 50 1.08 4.71 -9.14
N PHE A 51 1.57 5.56 -8.22
CA PHE A 51 2.97 5.54 -7.84
C PHE A 51 3.38 4.21 -7.19
N LEU A 52 2.53 3.65 -6.32
CA LEU A 52 2.79 2.35 -5.71
C LEU A 52 2.73 1.21 -6.73
N THR A 53 1.79 1.25 -7.68
CA THR A 53 1.73 0.30 -8.81
C THR A 53 3.00 0.34 -9.64
N ILE A 54 3.48 1.53 -10.01
CA ILE A 54 4.75 1.69 -10.73
C ILE A 54 5.89 1.03 -9.94
N ILE A 55 6.00 1.33 -8.64
CA ILE A 55 7.04 0.71 -7.79
C ILE A 55 6.91 -0.81 -7.75
N GLU A 56 5.70 -1.33 -7.59
CA GLU A 56 5.44 -2.77 -7.56
C GLU A 56 5.89 -3.46 -8.85
N GLU A 57 5.45 -2.96 -10.00
CA GLU A 57 5.75 -3.54 -11.32
C GLU A 57 7.25 -3.46 -11.63
N ARG A 58 7.86 -2.32 -11.36
CA ARG A 58 9.31 -2.09 -11.51
C ARG A 58 10.13 -3.00 -10.58
N GLN A 59 9.69 -3.18 -9.35
CA GLN A 59 10.33 -4.10 -8.41
C GLN A 59 10.20 -5.56 -8.86
N LYS A 60 9.02 -6.00 -9.32
CA LYS A 60 8.78 -7.36 -9.83
C LYS A 60 9.58 -7.68 -11.09
N SER A 61 9.79 -6.68 -11.95
CA SER A 61 10.60 -6.79 -13.16
C SER A 61 12.12 -6.65 -12.92
N GLY A 62 12.55 -6.45 -11.65
CA GLY A 62 13.97 -6.30 -11.30
C GLY A 62 14.57 -4.94 -11.65
N ASN A 63 13.77 -3.97 -12.09
CA ASN A 63 14.20 -2.61 -12.45
C ASN A 63 13.55 -1.58 -11.51
N ALA A 64 13.86 -1.65 -10.22
CA ALA A 64 13.26 -0.80 -9.20
C ALA A 64 13.41 0.70 -9.51
N VAL A 65 12.42 1.50 -9.14
CA VAL A 65 12.39 2.94 -9.42
C VAL A 65 13.50 3.64 -8.65
N LYS A 66 14.43 4.29 -9.35
CA LYS A 66 15.51 5.05 -8.71
C LYS A 66 15.00 6.42 -8.25
N THR A 67 15.53 6.92 -7.14
CA THR A 67 15.14 8.25 -6.63
C THR A 67 15.52 9.39 -7.59
N SER A 68 16.50 9.17 -8.47
CA SER A 68 16.88 10.12 -9.53
C SER A 68 15.81 10.24 -10.63
N GLU A 69 14.91 9.27 -10.77
CA GLU A 69 13.85 9.26 -11.79
C GLU A 69 12.63 10.09 -11.38
N TRP A 70 12.71 10.82 -10.26
CA TRP A 70 11.59 11.58 -9.70
C TRP A 70 10.93 12.53 -10.70
N GLU A 71 11.69 13.15 -11.62
CA GLU A 71 11.12 14.03 -12.65
C GLU A 71 10.27 13.29 -13.67
N SER A 72 10.69 12.08 -14.07
CA SER A 72 9.93 11.24 -15.00
C SER A 72 8.64 10.77 -14.35
N ILE A 73 8.73 10.28 -13.11
CA ILE A 73 7.56 9.82 -12.36
C ILE A 73 6.60 10.98 -12.07
N MET A 74 7.12 12.16 -11.73
CA MET A 74 6.31 13.36 -11.51
C MET A 74 5.51 13.73 -12.77
N LYS A 75 6.12 13.64 -13.96
CA LYS A 75 5.43 13.87 -15.25
C LYS A 75 4.39 12.79 -15.54
N GLU A 76 4.72 11.53 -15.30
CA GLU A 76 3.82 10.39 -15.51
C GLU A 76 2.57 10.47 -14.61
N LEU A 77 2.73 10.93 -13.38
CA LEU A 77 1.64 11.12 -12.41
C LEU A 77 0.88 12.45 -12.57
N ASP A 78 1.31 13.30 -13.51
CA ASP A 78 0.78 14.64 -13.76
C ASP A 78 0.64 15.45 -12.45
N VAL A 79 1.75 15.60 -11.72
CA VAL A 79 1.81 16.36 -10.46
C VAL A 79 2.90 17.41 -10.48
N GLY A 80 2.68 18.52 -9.77
CA GLY A 80 3.75 19.47 -9.47
C GLY A 80 4.79 18.88 -8.51
N ARG A 81 6.01 19.45 -8.53
CA ARG A 81 7.14 19.03 -7.68
C ARG A 81 6.77 18.95 -6.19
N ALA A 82 6.13 19.99 -5.65
CA ALA A 82 5.75 20.02 -4.24
C ALA A 82 4.78 18.89 -3.88
N SER A 83 3.76 18.67 -4.71
CA SER A 83 2.77 17.61 -4.53
C SER A 83 3.39 16.21 -4.62
N PHE A 84 4.33 16.01 -5.55
CA PHE A 84 5.08 14.76 -5.66
C PHE A 84 5.83 14.45 -4.35
N TYR A 85 6.62 15.39 -3.84
CA TYR A 85 7.39 15.18 -2.62
C TYR A 85 6.49 15.04 -1.38
N ALA A 86 5.38 15.77 -1.29
CA ALA A 86 4.42 15.62 -0.21
C ALA A 86 3.78 14.23 -0.20
N MET A 87 3.31 13.75 -1.36
CA MET A 87 2.74 12.41 -1.53
C MET A 87 3.79 11.32 -1.20
N ARG A 88 4.99 11.41 -1.78
CA ARG A 88 6.10 10.48 -1.53
C ARG A 88 6.51 10.44 -0.07
N ASN A 89 6.60 11.59 0.61
CA ASN A 89 6.93 11.65 2.03
C ASN A 89 5.83 11.03 2.90
N LYS A 90 4.56 11.20 2.53
CA LYS A 90 3.44 10.57 3.25
C LYS A 90 3.47 9.06 3.12
N LEU A 91 3.81 8.53 1.94
CA LEU A 91 3.97 7.09 1.72
C LEU A 91 5.17 6.51 2.47
N LEU A 92 6.30 7.23 2.53
CA LEU A 92 7.46 6.85 3.35
C LEU A 92 7.13 6.87 4.84
N GLY A 93 6.49 7.93 5.33
CA GLY A 93 6.09 8.06 6.73
C GLY A 93 5.04 7.03 7.16
N ALA A 94 4.17 6.61 6.24
CA ALA A 94 3.23 5.51 6.44
C ALA A 94 3.91 4.13 6.43
N GLY A 95 5.17 4.05 5.98
CA GLY A 95 5.91 2.80 5.90
C GLY A 95 5.57 1.91 4.71
N LEU A 96 4.81 2.43 3.74
CA LEU A 96 4.36 1.72 2.54
C LEU A 96 5.47 1.50 1.52
N ILE A 97 6.38 2.47 1.44
CA ILE A 97 7.58 2.39 0.63
C ILE A 97 8.78 2.68 1.50
N SER A 98 9.93 2.16 1.10
CA SER A 98 11.23 2.49 1.65
C SER A 98 12.09 3.12 0.56
N ASN A 99 13.08 3.90 0.98
CA ASN A 99 14.13 4.39 0.11
C ASN A 99 15.45 3.74 0.57
N LYS A 100 15.83 2.66 -0.09
CA LYS A 100 17.09 1.93 0.18
C LYS A 100 17.92 1.91 -1.08
N ASN A 101 19.23 2.16 -0.97
CA ASN A 101 20.14 2.18 -2.12
C ASN A 101 19.71 3.14 -3.25
N LYS A 102 19.05 4.25 -2.90
CA LYS A 102 18.49 5.21 -3.87
C LYS A 102 17.42 4.59 -4.77
N GLU A 103 16.73 3.56 -4.30
CA GLU A 103 15.59 2.93 -4.96
C GLU A 103 14.36 2.96 -4.04
N TYR A 104 13.21 3.24 -4.64
CA TYR A 104 11.93 3.03 -3.99
C TYR A 104 11.54 1.56 -4.08
N ARG A 105 11.20 0.98 -2.93
CA ARG A 105 10.74 -0.42 -2.80
C ARG A 105 9.53 -0.47 -1.90
N LEU A 106 8.61 -1.39 -2.17
CA LEU A 106 7.50 -1.63 -1.25
C LEU A 106 8.06 -2.09 0.10
N SER A 107 7.41 -1.65 1.18
CA SER A 107 7.86 -1.87 2.54
C SER A 107 6.74 -2.51 3.38
N SER A 108 7.15 -3.29 4.38
CA SER A 108 6.26 -3.84 5.42
C SER A 108 6.44 -3.14 6.77
N GLN A 109 7.25 -2.07 6.84
CA GLN A 109 7.54 -1.34 8.08
C GLN A 109 6.53 -0.22 8.32
N PHE A 110 5.27 -0.59 8.49
CA PHE A 110 4.17 0.34 8.70
C PHE A 110 4.31 1.16 9.99
N SER A 111 3.79 2.39 9.97
CA SER A 111 3.62 3.18 11.20
C SER A 111 2.67 2.45 12.17
N LYS A 112 2.91 2.61 13.49
CA LYS A 112 2.08 2.01 14.56
C LYS A 112 0.61 2.44 14.49
N ASP A 113 0.32 3.58 13.89
CA ASP A 113 -1.04 4.08 13.70
C ASP A 113 -1.80 3.37 12.57
N LEU A 114 -1.15 2.42 11.87
CA LEU A 114 -1.65 1.74 10.68
C LEU A 114 -1.57 0.21 10.81
N ILE A 115 -1.51 -0.34 12.04
CA ILE A 115 -1.31 -1.79 12.30
C ILE A 115 -2.37 -2.66 11.60
N ASP A 116 -3.63 -2.24 11.58
CA ASP A 116 -4.71 -2.94 10.86
C ASP A 116 -4.43 -3.01 9.35
N MET A 117 -3.90 -1.94 8.77
CA MET A 117 -3.51 -1.87 7.36
C MET A 117 -2.18 -2.58 7.09
N ALA A 118 -1.29 -2.62 8.07
CA ALA A 118 -0.01 -3.31 7.99
C ALA A 118 -0.19 -4.81 7.81
N ASN A 119 -1.04 -5.40 8.65
CA ASN A 119 -1.40 -6.81 8.59
C ASN A 119 -2.08 -7.14 7.25
N TRP A 120 -2.99 -6.27 6.80
CA TRP A 120 -3.62 -6.42 5.49
C TRP A 120 -2.62 -6.33 4.33
N TRP A 121 -1.73 -5.34 4.31
CA TRP A 121 -0.77 -5.16 3.24
C TRP A 121 0.28 -6.28 3.20
N SER A 122 0.78 -6.70 4.37
CA SER A 122 1.72 -7.81 4.49
C SER A 122 1.18 -9.09 3.86
N THR A 123 -0.09 -9.39 4.11
CA THR A 123 -0.75 -10.60 3.60
C THR A 123 -1.21 -10.46 2.16
N ALA A 124 -1.92 -9.38 1.82
CA ALA A 124 -2.58 -9.22 0.53
C ALA A 124 -1.68 -8.69 -0.60
N ILE A 125 -0.67 -7.88 -0.27
CA ILE A 125 0.21 -7.23 -1.25
C ILE A 125 1.60 -7.88 -1.27
N LEU A 126 2.15 -8.18 -0.09
CA LEU A 126 3.49 -8.76 0.01
C LEU A 126 3.51 -10.29 0.04
N ASN A 127 2.34 -10.94 0.02
CA ASN A 127 2.17 -12.40 0.08
C ASN A 127 2.93 -13.06 1.25
N LYS A 128 2.97 -12.42 2.42
CA LYS A 128 3.56 -12.98 3.64
C LYS A 128 2.51 -13.76 4.43
N ASP A 129 2.97 -14.80 5.15
CA ASP A 129 2.11 -15.59 6.02
C ASP A 129 1.64 -14.74 7.23
N PRO A 130 0.33 -14.66 7.52
CA PRO A 130 -0.17 -13.95 8.70
C PRO A 130 0.35 -14.47 10.03
N ASP A 131 0.81 -15.73 10.11
CA ASP A 131 1.34 -16.34 11.33
C ASP A 131 2.82 -15.98 11.60
N GLU A 132 3.49 -15.30 10.66
CA GLU A 132 4.88 -14.80 10.81
C GLU A 132 4.99 -13.36 11.36
N LEU A 133 3.86 -12.74 11.77
CA LEU A 133 3.77 -11.34 12.24
C LEU A 133 3.86 -11.18 13.77
#